data_AF-A0A651E9N9-F1
#
_entry.id   AF-A0A651E9N9-F1
#
_cell.length_a   1.000
_cell.length_b   1.000
_cell.length_c   1.000
_cell.angle_alpha   90.00
_cell.angle_beta   90.00
_cell.angle_gamma   90.00
#
_symmetry.space_group_name_H-M   'P 1'
#
loop_
_entity.id
_entity.type
_entity.pdbx_description
1 polymer ?
#
loop_
_entity_poly.entity_id
_entity_poly.type
_entity_poly.pdbx_seq_one_letter_code
_entity_poly.pdbx_strand_id
1 'polypeptide(L)' 'MTGDLGAVVEVYEPDGLEVEFVSASGRTEALVTLSEDDVRSVGDHDLISVRPFSKQTA' A
#
# COMPACT_ATOMS: atom_id res chain seq x y z
N MET A 1 4.75 7.61 0.71
CA MET A 1 4.45 7.71 -0.73
C MET A 1 2.97 8.06 -0.82
N THR A 2 2.61 9.23 -1.31
CA THR A 2 1.23 9.71 -1.21
C THR A 2 0.44 9.22 -2.42
N GLY A 3 -0.57 8.37 -2.18
CA GLY A 3 -1.50 7.90 -3.20
C GLY A 3 -1.32 6.45 -3.67
N ASP A 4 -0.43 5.68 -3.05
CA ASP A 4 -0.37 4.24 -3.27
C ASP A 4 -1.50 3.51 -2.53
N LEU A 5 -2.03 2.45 -3.13
CA LEU A 5 -3.04 1.58 -2.52
C LEU A 5 -2.38 0.28 -2.05
N GLY A 6 -2.55 -0.05 -0.78
CA GLY A 6 -2.11 -1.30 -0.17
C GLY A 6 -3.23 -1.96 0.63
N ALA A 7 -2.98 -3.17 1.11
CA ALA A 7 -3.87 -3.91 2.00
C ALA A 7 -3.27 -4.02 3.39
N VAL A 8 -4.04 -3.68 4.43
CA VAL A 8 -3.64 -3.97 5.82
C VAL A 8 -3.77 -5.47 6.04
N VAL A 9 -2.68 -6.14 6.40
CA VAL A 9 -2.65 -7.58 6.66
C VAL A 9 -2.55 -7.92 8.14
N GLU A 10 -2.03 -7.00 8.95
CA GLU A 10 -1.96 -7.13 10.40
C GLU A 10 -2.05 -5.74 11.08
N VAL A 11 -2.63 -5.69 12.28
CA VAL A 11 -2.69 -4.51 13.15
C VAL A 11 -1.93 -4.82 14.44
N TYR A 12 -0.96 -3.99 14.78
CA TYR A 12 -0.14 -4.08 15.98
C TYR A 12 -0.53 -3.02 17.00
N GLU A 13 -0.48 -3.38 18.29
CA GLU A 13 -0.62 -2.40 19.36
C GLU A 13 0.65 -1.53 19.47
N PRO A 14 0.52 -0.22 19.75
CA PRO A 14 -0.74 0.50 19.92
C PRO A 14 -1.41 0.96 18.62
N ASP A 15 -0.64 1.20 17.55
CA ASP A 15 -1.08 1.93 16.35
C ASP A 15 -0.32 1.52 15.06
N GLY A 16 0.30 0.33 15.05
CA GLY A 16 1.07 -0.15 13.91
C GLY A 16 0.19 -0.88 12.90
N LEU A 17 0.41 -0.63 11.62
CA LEU A 17 -0.28 -1.31 10.52
C LEU A 17 0.75 -1.99 9.62
N GLU A 18 0.65 -3.31 9.47
CA GLU A 18 1.40 -4.00 8.43
C GLU A 18 0.63 -3.92 7.12
N VAL A 19 1.22 -3.25 6.13
CA VAL A 19 0.61 -2.99 4.83
C VAL A 19 1.37 -3.71 3.73
N GLU A 20 0.65 -4.55 2.99
CA GLU A 20 1.14 -5.23 1.81
C GLU A 20 0.85 -4.40 0.55
N PHE A 21 1.86 -4.22 -0.28
CA PHE A 21 1.73 -3.66 -1.62
C PHE A 21 1.96 -4.74 -2.66
N VAL A 22 0.97 -4.92 -3.53
CA VAL A 22 0.99 -5.91 -4.61
C VAL A 22 1.06 -5.24 -5.97
N SER A 23 1.82 -5.85 -6.88
CA SER A 23 1.70 -5.54 -8.30
C SER A 23 0.33 -5.98 -8.83
N ALA A 24 -0.10 -5.42 -9.96
CA ALA A 24 -1.33 -5.85 -10.64
C ALA A 24 -1.34 -7.35 -11.04
N SER A 25 -0.18 -8.02 -11.01
CA SER A 25 -0.08 -9.47 -11.21
C SER A 25 -0.46 -10.30 -9.98
N GLY A 26 -0.71 -9.65 -8.83
CA GLY A 26 -0.97 -10.29 -7.54
C GLY A 26 0.29 -10.69 -6.78
N ARG A 27 1.48 -10.28 -7.24
CA ARG A 27 2.75 -10.53 -6.52
C ARG A 27 3.03 -9.41 -5.53
N THR A 28 3.37 -9.77 -4.30
CA THR A 28 3.89 -8.87 -3.27
C THR A 28 5.19 -8.20 -3.74
N GLU A 29 5.22 -6.87 -3.72
CA GLU A 29 6.41 -6.08 -4.02
C GLU A 29 7.02 -5.47 -2.74
N ALA A 30 6.19 -5.19 -1.74
CA ALA A 30 6.64 -4.68 -0.45
C ALA A 30 5.68 -5.08 0.67
N LEU A 31 6.26 -5.26 1.85
CA LEU A 31 5.57 -5.38 3.13
C LEU A 31 6.20 -4.35 4.06
N VAL A 32 5.40 -3.40 4.55
CA VAL A 32 5.91 -2.28 5.34
C VAL A 32 5.05 -2.06 6.57
N THR A 33 5.68 -1.65 7.66
CA THR A 33 4.98 -1.20 8.87
C THR A 33 4.79 0.31 8.79
N LEU A 34 3.54 0.75 8.89
CA LEU A 34 3.13 2.15 8.89
C LEU A 34 2.41 2.49 10.20
N SER A 35 2.34 3.78 10.56
CA SER A 35 1.46 4.27 11.62
C SER A 35 0.08 4.64 11.06
N GLU A 36 -0.91 4.84 11.93
CA GLU A 36 -2.22 5.35 11.52
C GLU A 36 -2.14 6.71 10.80
N ASP A 37 -1.17 7.56 11.16
CA ASP A 37 -0.97 8.88 10.56
C ASP A 37 -0.41 8.82 9.12
N ASP A 38 0.18 7.68 8.73
CA ASP A 38 0.75 7.48 7.39
C ASP A 38 -0.30 7.03 6.36
N VAL A 39 -1.51 6.66 6.80
CA VAL A 39 -2.54 6.06 5.95
C VAL A 39 -3.84 6.86 5.93
N ARG A 40 -4.65 6.63 4.91
CA ARG A 40 -6.04 7.08 4.86
C ARG A 40 -6.92 5.95 4.34
N SER A 41 -8.12 5.81 4.89
CA SER A 41 -9.11 4.87 4.38
C SER A 41 -9.49 5.18 2.92
N VAL A 42 -9.67 4.13 2.13
CA VAL A 42 -10.24 4.23 0.77
C VAL A 42 -11.71 4.66 0.87
N GLY A 43 -12.16 5.51 -0.04
CA GLY A 43 -13.54 5.98 -0.13
C GLY A 43 -14.09 5.95 -1.56
N ASP A 44 -15.40 6.20 -1.70
CA ASP A 44 -16.14 6.05 -2.96
C ASP A 44 -15.68 6.95 -4.12
N HIS A 45 -14.91 7.99 -3.81
CA HIS A 45 -14.37 8.93 -4.80
C HIS A 45 -12.94 8.56 -5.27
N ASP A 46 -12.43 7.41 -4.83
CA ASP A 46 -11.08 6.96 -5.17
C ASP A 46 -11.06 6.18 -6.48
N LEU A 47 -10.28 6.67 -7.44
CA LEU A 47 -10.05 6.00 -8.72
C LEU A 47 -8.76 5.17 -8.65
N ILE A 48 -8.90 3.85 -8.73
CA ILE A 48 -7.75 2.95 -8.83
C ILE A 48 -7.25 2.97 -10.28
N SER A 49 -6.01 3.40 -10.48
CA SER A 49 -5.34 3.38 -11.79
C SER A 49 -3.97 2.73 -11.67
N VAL A 50 -3.71 1.74 -12.52
CA VAL A 50 -2.42 1.06 -12.59
C VAL A 50 -1.74 1.39 -13.92
N ARG A 51 -0.43 1.66 -13.85
CA ARG A 51 0.43 1.86 -15.01
C ARG A 51 1.58 0.86 -14.93
N PRO A 52 2.11 0.36 -16.06
CA PRO A 52 3.27 -0.52 -16.04
C PRO A 52 4.40 0.18 -15.27
N PHE A 53 4.90 -0.47 -14.22
CA PHE A 53 6.04 0.01 -13.48
C PHE A 53 7.31 -0.53 -14.13
N SER A 54 8.03 0.33 -14.83
CA SER A 54 9.41 0.02 -15.23
C SER A 54 10.29 0.21 -14.01
N LYS A 55 10.69 -0.90 -13.36
CA LYS A 55 11.70 -0.87 -12.29
C LYS A 55 12.98 -0.32 -12.93
N GLN A 56 13.33 0.94 -12.63
CA GLN A 56 14.57 1.52 -13.11
C GLN A 56 15.68 0.86 -12.29
N THR A 57 16.36 -0.11 -12.89
CA THR A 57 17.58 -0.68 -12.32
C THR A 57 18.59 0.46 -12.19
N ALA A 58 18.94 0.81 -10.95
CA ALA A 58 20.05 1.71 -10.65
C ALA A 58 21.39 1.07 -11.04
#